data_AF-X1S1I2-F1
#
_entry.id   AF-X1S1I2-F1
#
_cell.length_a   1.000
_cell.length_b   1.000
_cell.length_c   1.000
_cell.angle_alpha   90.00
_cell.angle_beta   90.00
_cell.angle_gamma   90.00
#
_symmetry.space_group_name_H-M   'P 1'
#
loop_
_entity.id
_entity.type
_entity.pdbx_description
1 polymer ?
#
loop_
_entity_poly.entity_id
_entity_poly.type
_entity_poly.pdbx_seq_one_letter_code
_entity_poly.pdbx_strand_id
1 'polypeptide(L)'
;ERLLKRFTPESWTKLIIILPCSAKKPYSESKSHKKFHSIIRKFRDFPDFQEIILTSPLGAIPRQLENIYPVNSYDISVTGDWDNEEITIASNMLIKLLEKYDKDIPILTLMLSLIKGRYRSNNSGYSKILIDKPKSKFRY
;
A
#
# COMPACT_ATOMS: atom_id res chain seq x y z
N GLU A 1 8.45 -13.10 -2.05
CA GLU A 1 9.58 -13.18 -3.02
C GLU A 1 9.14 -13.29 -4.48
N ARG A 2 8.25 -14.22 -4.87
CA ARG A 2 7.80 -14.42 -6.27
C ARG A 2 7.21 -13.16 -6.93
N LEU A 3 6.42 -12.40 -6.17
CA LEU A 3 5.79 -11.16 -6.64
C LEU A 3 6.83 -10.13 -7.09
N LEU A 4 7.82 -9.84 -6.24
CA LEU A 4 8.88 -8.87 -6.52
C LEU A 4 9.72 -9.27 -7.75
N LYS A 5 9.88 -10.57 -8.01
CA LYS A 5 10.64 -11.05 -9.18
C LYS A 5 9.85 -10.92 -10.49
N ARG A 6 8.53 -11.11 -10.47
CA ARG A 6 7.71 -11.22 -11.69
C ARG A 6 6.90 -9.97 -12.03
N PHE A 7 6.67 -9.11 -11.05
CA PHE A 7 5.93 -7.87 -11.27
C PHE A 7 6.83 -6.84 -11.94
N THR A 8 6.38 -6.35 -13.10
CA THR A 8 7.01 -5.28 -13.86
C THR A 8 6.04 -4.10 -13.90
N PRO A 9 6.42 -2.93 -13.38
CA PRO A 9 5.63 -1.72 -13.50
C PRO A 9 5.38 -1.29 -14.94
N GLU A 10 4.27 -0.61 -15.17
CA GLU A 10 4.02 0.08 -16.44
C GLU A 10 4.90 1.34 -16.52
N SER A 11 5.60 1.52 -17.64
CA SER A 11 6.57 2.62 -17.82
C SER A 11 5.93 4.02 -17.84
N TRP A 12 4.64 4.10 -18.13
CA TRP A 12 3.87 5.35 -18.16
C TRP A 12 3.24 5.72 -16.80
N THR A 13 3.60 5.04 -15.71
CA THR A 13 3.06 5.35 -14.38
C THR A 13 3.38 6.78 -13.98
N LYS A 14 2.35 7.60 -13.73
CA LYS A 14 2.46 9.01 -13.31
C LYS A 14 2.27 9.24 -11.81
N LEU A 15 1.66 8.31 -11.10
CA LEU A 15 1.35 8.42 -9.68
C LEU A 15 1.24 7.02 -9.06
N ILE A 16 1.78 6.84 -7.87
CA ILE A 16 1.57 5.62 -7.06
C ILE A 16 0.60 5.95 -5.93
N ILE A 17 -0.46 5.16 -5.77
CA ILE A 17 -1.48 5.30 -4.74
C ILE A 17 -1.41 4.11 -3.80
N ILE A 18 -1.07 4.35 -2.54
CA ILE A 18 -1.06 3.34 -1.49
C ILE A 18 -2.42 3.32 -0.79
N LEU A 19 -3.09 2.16 -0.87
CA LEU A 19 -4.42 1.93 -0.32
C LEU A 19 -4.36 0.98 0.88
N PRO A 20 -5.19 1.20 1.92
CA PRO A 20 -5.31 0.23 3.00
C PRO A 20 -6.01 -1.04 2.50
N CYS A 21 -5.71 -2.17 3.14
CA CYS A 21 -6.49 -3.41 2.97
C CYS A 21 -7.97 -3.21 3.37
N SER A 22 -8.80 -4.20 3.06
CA SER A 22 -10.19 -4.23 3.52
C SER A 22 -10.62 -5.66 3.83
N ALA A 23 -11.65 -5.80 4.67
CA ALA A 23 -12.15 -7.11 5.09
C ALA A 23 -12.68 -7.95 3.91
N LYS A 24 -13.36 -7.30 2.95
CA LYS A 24 -13.88 -7.98 1.76
C LYS A 24 -12.80 -8.11 0.69
N LYS A 25 -12.59 -9.33 0.21
CA LYS A 25 -11.69 -9.68 -0.90
C LYS A 25 -12.53 -10.23 -2.08
N PRO A 26 -12.10 -10.03 -3.34
CA PRO A 26 -11.00 -9.17 -3.76
C PRO A 26 -11.26 -7.70 -3.37
N TYR A 27 -10.21 -6.96 -3.06
CA TYR A 27 -10.36 -5.69 -2.34
C TYR A 27 -11.15 -4.66 -3.13
N SER A 28 -11.04 -4.64 -4.45
CA SER A 28 -11.85 -3.81 -5.36
C SER A 28 -13.36 -3.97 -5.18
N GLU A 29 -13.83 -5.10 -4.63
CA GLU A 29 -15.25 -5.31 -4.34
C GLU A 29 -15.72 -4.72 -3.01
N SER A 30 -14.79 -4.32 -2.14
CA SER A 30 -15.13 -3.70 -0.86
C SER A 30 -15.75 -2.31 -1.05
N LYS A 31 -16.63 -1.91 -0.12
CA LYS A 31 -17.27 -0.58 -0.17
C LYS A 31 -16.24 0.56 -0.20
N SER A 32 -15.17 0.43 0.59
CA SER A 32 -14.10 1.44 0.68
C SER A 32 -13.32 1.55 -0.63
N HIS A 33 -12.91 0.43 -1.23
CA HIS A 33 -12.16 0.46 -2.50
C HIS A 33 -13.03 0.91 -3.66
N LYS A 34 -14.31 0.52 -3.72
CA LYS A 34 -15.26 1.08 -4.69
C LYS A 34 -15.34 2.60 -4.59
N LYS A 35 -15.36 3.15 -3.37
CA LYS A 35 -15.37 4.60 -3.15
C LYS A 35 -14.06 5.25 -3.61
N PHE A 36 -12.90 4.70 -3.23
CA PHE A 36 -11.59 5.20 -3.70
C PHE A 36 -11.51 5.20 -5.23
N HIS A 37 -11.84 4.06 -5.84
CA HIS A 37 -11.79 3.91 -7.29
C HIS A 37 -12.76 4.87 -8.00
N SER A 38 -13.95 5.12 -7.44
CA SER A 38 -14.90 6.10 -7.99
C SER A 38 -14.37 7.55 -7.99
N ILE A 39 -13.45 7.87 -7.08
CA ILE A 39 -12.81 9.19 -7.00
C ILE A 39 -11.59 9.22 -7.92
N ILE A 40 -10.76 8.18 -7.88
CA ILE A 40 -9.52 8.05 -8.68
C ILE A 40 -9.84 8.12 -10.18
N ARG A 41 -10.94 7.51 -10.64
CA ARG A 41 -11.37 7.55 -12.04
C ARG A 41 -11.79 8.92 -12.56
N LYS A 42 -11.95 9.92 -11.68
CA LYS A 42 -12.32 11.28 -12.08
C LYS A 42 -11.13 12.14 -12.50
N PHE A 43 -9.91 11.69 -12.22
CA PHE A 43 -8.70 12.41 -12.61
C PHE A 43 -8.34 12.12 -14.06
N ARG A 44 -7.89 13.13 -14.81
CA ARG A 44 -7.59 13.01 -16.25
C ARG A 44 -6.50 11.97 -16.56
N ASP A 45 -5.57 11.82 -15.63
CA ASP A 45 -4.39 10.97 -15.79
C ASP A 45 -4.70 9.50 -15.45
N PHE A 46 -5.95 9.16 -15.12
CA PHE A 46 -6.39 7.76 -15.05
C PHE A 46 -6.42 7.15 -16.48
N PRO A 47 -5.89 5.94 -16.71
CA PRO A 47 -5.46 4.92 -15.74
C PRO A 47 -3.94 4.88 -15.47
N ASP A 48 -3.19 5.96 -15.71
CA ASP A 48 -1.73 6.03 -15.54
C ASP A 48 -1.28 5.99 -14.06
N PHE A 49 -2.11 5.48 -13.15
CA PHE A 49 -1.85 5.40 -11.73
C PHE A 49 -1.64 3.96 -11.29
N GLN A 50 -0.56 3.71 -10.56
CA GLN A 50 -0.34 2.43 -9.91
C GLN A 50 -1.01 2.41 -8.55
N GLU A 51 -1.94 1.49 -8.34
CA GLU A 51 -2.50 1.21 -7.00
C GLU A 51 -1.71 0.08 -6.30
N ILE A 52 -1.24 0.33 -5.07
CA ILE A 52 -0.59 -0.67 -4.21
C ILE A 52 -1.41 -0.80 -2.93
N ILE A 53 -1.82 -2.02 -2.59
CA ILE A 53 -2.63 -2.33 -1.43
C ILE A 53 -1.70 -2.80 -0.32
N LEU A 54 -1.70 -2.09 0.80
CA LEU A 54 -0.92 -2.47 1.98
C LEU A 54 -1.80 -3.32 2.91
N THR A 55 -1.36 -4.54 3.18
CA THR A 55 -2.10 -5.52 3.98
C THR A 55 -1.17 -6.33 4.89
N SER A 56 -1.67 -6.75 6.04
CA SER A 56 -1.01 -7.77 6.86
C SER A 56 -1.65 -9.15 6.62
N PRO A 57 -0.89 -10.26 6.69
CA PRO A 57 0.58 -10.35 6.80
C PRO A 57 1.29 -10.32 5.44
N LEU A 58 0.54 -10.20 4.33
CA LEU A 58 1.10 -10.37 2.98
C LEU A 58 1.99 -9.22 2.52
N GLY A 59 1.91 -8.04 3.14
CA GLY A 59 2.70 -6.87 2.81
C GLY A 59 2.05 -5.97 1.75
N ALA A 60 2.83 -5.57 0.74
CA ALA A 60 2.42 -4.63 -0.29
C ALA A 60 2.07 -5.34 -1.61
N ILE A 61 0.88 -5.11 -2.15
CA ILE A 61 0.35 -5.87 -3.29
C ILE A 61 -0.11 -4.92 -4.40
N PRO A 62 0.48 -4.98 -5.61
CA PRO A 62 -0.06 -4.28 -6.78
C PRO A 62 -1.49 -4.73 -7.06
N ARG A 63 -2.40 -3.77 -7.32
CA ARG A 63 -3.82 -4.03 -7.58
C ARG A 63 -4.06 -5.13 -8.61
N GLN A 64 -3.24 -5.18 -9.65
CA GLN A 64 -3.31 -6.15 -10.74
C GLN A 64 -3.24 -7.61 -10.24
N LEU A 65 -2.69 -7.85 -9.06
CA LEU A 65 -2.50 -9.17 -8.47
C LEU A 65 -3.54 -9.50 -7.38
N GLU A 66 -4.55 -8.65 -7.15
CA GLU A 66 -5.51 -8.84 -6.06
C GLU A 66 -6.35 -10.12 -6.19
N ASN A 67 -6.53 -10.61 -7.41
CA ASN A 67 -7.31 -11.81 -7.72
C ASN A 67 -6.50 -13.11 -7.67
N ILE A 68 -5.21 -13.04 -7.32
CA ILE A 68 -4.31 -14.18 -7.32
C ILE A 68 -4.20 -14.76 -5.92
N TYR A 69 -4.19 -16.09 -5.79
CA TYR A 69 -3.93 -16.76 -4.52
C TYR A 69 -2.51 -16.42 -4.00
N PRO A 70 -2.33 -16.08 -2.70
CA PRO A 70 -3.33 -16.14 -1.62
C PRO A 70 -4.10 -14.83 -1.38
N VAL A 71 -3.87 -13.77 -2.16
CA VAL A 71 -4.39 -12.41 -1.91
C VAL A 71 -5.91 -12.36 -1.88
N ASN A 72 -6.56 -13.11 -2.77
CA ASN A 72 -8.02 -13.11 -2.91
C ASN A 72 -8.75 -13.90 -1.80
N SER A 73 -8.07 -14.79 -1.08
CA SER A 73 -8.74 -15.80 -0.25
C SER A 73 -8.04 -16.14 1.07
N TYR A 74 -6.99 -15.43 1.47
CA TYR A 74 -6.35 -15.69 2.76
C TYR A 74 -7.34 -15.39 3.90
N ASP A 75 -7.46 -16.29 4.86
CA ASP A 75 -8.49 -16.24 5.92
C ASP A 75 -7.96 -15.67 7.25
N ILE A 76 -6.92 -14.83 7.16
CA ILE A 76 -6.31 -14.25 8.36
C ILE A 76 -7.11 -13.02 8.74
N SER A 77 -7.74 -13.08 9.92
CA SER A 77 -8.41 -11.96 10.58
C SER A 77 -7.41 -10.82 10.78
N VAL A 78 -7.66 -9.68 10.12
CA VAL A 78 -6.92 -8.46 10.41
C VAL A 78 -7.37 -7.95 11.77
N THR A 79 -6.57 -8.20 12.81
CA THR A 79 -6.81 -7.72 14.19
C THR A 79 -6.72 -6.20 14.31
N GLY A 80 -6.18 -5.52 13.28
CA GLY A 80 -5.97 -4.08 13.27
C GLY A 80 -4.67 -3.65 13.95
N ASP A 81 -4.16 -4.48 14.87
CA ASP A 81 -2.86 -4.33 15.50
C ASP A 81 -1.82 -5.11 14.70
N TRP A 82 -0.88 -4.40 14.07
CA TRP A 82 0.24 -5.02 13.38
C TRP A 82 1.42 -5.11 14.33
N ASP A 83 1.99 -6.30 14.44
CA ASP A 83 3.23 -6.47 15.19
C ASP A 83 4.44 -5.86 14.43
N ASN A 84 5.58 -5.79 15.10
CA ASN A 84 6.78 -5.20 14.49
C ASN A 84 7.29 -6.02 13.29
N GLU A 85 7.05 -7.32 13.27
CA GLU A 85 7.47 -8.21 12.21
C GLU A 85 6.62 -7.98 10.96
N GLU A 86 5.30 -7.94 11.11
CA GLU A 86 4.32 -7.60 10.07
C GLU A 86 4.60 -6.23 9.44
N ILE A 87 4.86 -5.22 10.28
CA ILE A 87 5.27 -3.88 9.83
C ILE A 87 6.57 -3.96 9.02
N THR A 88 7.55 -4.71 9.49
CA THR A 88 8.85 -4.84 8.82
C THR A 88 8.71 -5.55 7.47
N ILE A 89 7.93 -6.64 7.42
CA ILE A 89 7.64 -7.38 6.19
C ILE A 89 6.94 -6.47 5.17
N ALA A 90 5.88 -5.78 5.59
CA ALA A 90 5.12 -4.88 4.72
C ALA A 90 6.00 -3.73 4.20
N SER A 91 6.81 -3.12 5.07
CA SER A 91 7.70 -2.01 4.72
C SER A 91 8.78 -2.45 3.73
N ASN A 92 9.45 -3.57 3.99
CA ASN A 92 10.50 -4.09 3.11
C ASN A 92 9.94 -4.48 1.74
N MET A 93 8.73 -5.05 1.71
CA MET A 93 8.07 -5.40 0.45
C MET A 93 7.67 -4.15 -0.33
N LEU A 94 7.13 -3.13 0.35
CA LEU A 94 6.78 -1.86 -0.26
C LEU A 94 8.02 -1.17 -0.84
N ILE A 95 9.11 -1.08 -0.08
CA ILE A 95 10.37 -0.48 -0.56
C ILE A 95 10.86 -1.18 -1.83
N LYS A 96 10.95 -2.50 -1.82
CA LYS A 96 11.39 -3.28 -3.00
C LYS A 96 10.46 -3.16 -4.20
N LEU A 97 9.18 -2.88 -3.98
CA LEU A 97 8.25 -2.56 -5.08
C LEU A 97 8.51 -1.16 -5.64
N LEU A 98 8.67 -0.17 -4.77
CA LEU A 98 8.91 1.23 -5.15
C LEU A 98 10.25 1.41 -5.87
N GLU A 99 11.27 0.61 -5.53
CA GLU A 99 12.57 0.60 -6.22
C GLU A 99 12.47 0.25 -7.72
N LYS A 100 11.35 -0.32 -8.18
CA LYS A 100 11.10 -0.61 -9.60
C LYS A 100 10.55 0.58 -10.38
N TYR A 101 10.20 1.67 -9.71
CA TYR A 101 9.64 2.89 -10.30
C TYR A 101 10.69 4.01 -10.29
N ASP A 102 10.54 4.96 -11.21
CA ASP A 102 11.32 6.19 -11.20
C ASP A 102 11.06 6.99 -9.92
N LYS A 103 12.14 7.56 -9.36
CA LYS A 103 12.11 8.24 -8.05
C LYS A 103 11.29 9.53 -8.06
N ASP A 104 11.05 10.08 -9.24
CA ASP A 104 10.32 11.33 -9.44
C ASP A 104 8.81 11.12 -9.48
N ILE A 105 8.34 9.86 -9.53
CA ILE A 105 6.92 9.55 -9.52
C ILE A 105 6.35 9.87 -8.12
N PRO A 106 5.34 10.76 -8.01
CA PRO A 106 4.72 11.07 -6.73
C PRO A 106 4.04 9.84 -6.12
N ILE A 107 3.98 9.82 -4.78
CA ILE A 107 3.33 8.78 -4.00
C ILE A 107 2.25 9.40 -3.10
N LEU A 108 1.01 8.98 -3.28
CA LEU A 108 -0.15 9.35 -2.46
C LEU A 108 -0.56 8.19 -1.57
N THR A 109 -0.72 8.41 -0.27
CA THR A 109 -1.15 7.37 0.68
C THR A 109 -2.53 7.69 1.23
N LEU A 110 -3.51 6.79 1.05
CA LEU A 110 -4.89 6.95 1.50
C LEU A 110 -5.18 6.16 2.78
N MET A 111 -4.22 6.13 3.71
CA MET A 111 -4.44 5.58 5.04
C MET A 111 -5.28 6.53 5.88
N LEU A 112 -6.53 6.14 6.10
CA LEU A 112 -7.33 6.67 7.20
C LEU A 112 -6.86 5.97 8.49
N SER A 113 -6.00 6.63 9.25
CA SER A 113 -5.85 6.43 10.70
C SER A 113 -5.34 5.05 11.21
N LEU A 114 -4.39 4.38 10.55
CA LEU A 114 -3.68 3.23 11.15
C LEU A 114 -2.17 3.41 11.32
N ILE A 115 -1.61 4.54 10.85
CA ILE A 115 -0.26 4.95 11.22
C ILE A 115 -0.36 6.38 11.75
N LYS A 116 -0.49 6.54 13.07
CA LYS A 116 -0.21 7.80 13.79
C LYS A 116 1.30 8.12 13.77
N GLY A 117 1.95 7.88 12.65
CA GLY A 117 3.35 8.19 12.35
C GLY A 117 3.35 8.97 11.04
N ARG A 118 3.72 10.25 11.11
CA ARG A 118 3.73 11.16 9.98
C ARG A 118 4.61 10.61 8.86
N TYR A 119 3.99 10.23 7.74
CA TYR A 119 4.72 9.98 6.49
C TYR A 119 5.25 11.33 6.00
N ARG A 120 6.57 11.55 6.10
CA ARG A 120 7.23 12.76 5.60
C ARG A 120 8.09 12.36 4.41
N SER A 121 7.59 12.59 3.20
CA SER A 121 8.43 12.52 2.00
C SER A 121 9.36 13.73 2.01
N ASN A 122 10.65 13.52 2.22
CA ASN A 122 11.68 14.51 1.94
C ASN A 122 12.31 14.17 0.59
N ASN A 123 12.47 15.19 -0.25
CA ASN A 123 13.02 15.19 -1.61
C ASN A 123 14.51 14.75 -1.69
N SER A 124 14.86 13.57 -1.19
CA SER A 124 16.19 12.99 -1.34
C SER A 124 16.10 11.47 -1.25
N GLY A 125 16.83 10.80 -2.14
CA GLY A 125 16.71 9.39 -2.47
C GLY A 125 16.49 8.46 -1.27
N TYR A 126 15.54 7.52 -1.47
CA TYR A 126 15.20 6.35 -0.65
C TYR A 126 16.15 6.09 0.52
N SER A 127 16.03 6.86 1.59
CA SER A 127 16.74 6.58 2.81
C SER A 127 15.83 6.93 3.97
N LYS A 128 15.35 5.87 4.62
CA LYS A 128 14.50 5.84 5.81
C LYS A 128 13.03 6.24 5.61
N ILE A 129 12.22 5.24 5.24
CA ILE A 129 10.81 5.19 5.66
C ILE A 129 10.82 4.89 7.17
N LEU A 130 10.86 5.94 7.98
CA LEU A 130 10.66 5.82 9.42
C LEU A 130 9.16 5.71 9.69
N ILE A 131 8.68 4.50 9.93
CA ILE A 131 7.40 4.29 10.59
C ILE A 131 7.63 4.63 12.06
N ASP A 132 7.37 5.89 12.40
CA ASP A 132 7.50 6.38 13.78
C ASP A 132 6.56 5.54 14.66
N LYS A 133 7.14 4.78 15.60
CA LYS A 133 6.34 4.11 16.63
C LYS A 133 5.61 5.21 17.42
N PRO A 134 4.29 5.13 17.62
CA PRO A 134 3.63 6.06 18.52
C PRO A 134 4.25 5.90 19.91
N LYS A 135 4.98 6.92 20.36
CA LYS A 135 5.30 7.05 21.77
C LYS A 135 3.97 7.08 22.52
N SER A 136 3.83 6.13 23.43
CA SER A 136 2.78 6.05 24.43
C SER A 136 2.32 7.42 24.92
N LYS A 137 1.01 7.68 24.85
CA LYS A 137 0.16 8.32 25.87
C LYS A 137 -1.11 8.86 25.22
N PHE A 138 -2.19 8.10 25.30
CA PHE A 138 -3.51 8.68 25.50
C PHE A 138 -4.23 7.84 26.55
N ARG A 139 -4.35 8.43 27.74
CA ARG A 139 -5.31 8.04 28.78
C ARG A 139 -6.72 8.28 28.22
N TYR A 140 -7.60 7.30 28.42
CA TYR A 140 -8.98 7.58 28.77
C TYR A 140 -9.09 7.47 30.29
#